data_AF-A0A6G4LP09-F1
#
_entry.id   AF-A0A6G4LP09-F1
#
_cell.length_a   1.000
_cell.length_b   1.000
_cell.length_c   1.000
_cell.angle_alpha   90.00
_cell.angle_beta   90.00
_cell.angle_gamma   90.00
#
_symmetry.space_group_name_H-M   'P 1'
#
loop_
_entity.id
_entity.type
_entity.pdbx_description
1 polymer ?
#
loop_
_entity_poly.entity_id
_entity_poly.type
_entity_poly.pdbx_seq_one_letter_code
_entity_poly.pdbx_strand_id
1 'polypeptide(L)' 'MTRQESAALNMAKFIRSQTLLLLERLEQMDLDEAAGCCEHLHDQAEALYAMLNAQIGEKDA' A
#
# COMPACT_ATOMS: atom_id res chain seq x y z
N MET A 1 17.00 6.08 10.05
CA MET A 1 15.73 5.40 10.39
C MET A 1 15.76 4.81 11.79
N THR A 2 14.72 5.02 12.60
CA THR A 2 14.46 4.25 13.83
C THR A 2 13.78 2.90 13.51
N ARG A 3 13.79 1.95 14.46
CA ARG A 3 13.06 0.67 14.31
C ARG A 3 11.56 0.86 14.07
N GLN A 4 10.96 1.87 14.70
CA GLN A 4 9.54 2.18 14.54
C GLN A 4 9.25 2.74 13.14
N GLU A 5 10.09 3.66 12.67
CA GLU A 5 10.00 4.21 11.30
C GLU A 5 10.14 3.10 10.24
N SER A 6 11.13 2.21 10.38
CA SER A 6 11.29 1.07 9.46
C SER A 6 10.10 0.10 9.50
N ALA A 7 9.55 -0.18 10.68
CA ALA A 7 8.39 -1.04 10.82
C ALA A 7 7.15 -0.43 10.14
N ALA A 8 6.91 0.87 10.34
CA ALA A 8 5.81 1.59 9.70
C ALA A 8 5.93 1.57 8.17
N LEU A 9 7.12 1.87 7.64
CA LEU A 9 7.38 1.86 6.20
C LEU A 9 7.20 0.45 5.59
N ASN A 10 7.66 -0.58 6.29
CA ASN A 10 7.49 -1.97 5.86
C ASN A 10 6.02 -2.40 5.86
N MET A 11 5.24 -1.99 6.87
CA MET A 11 3.79 -2.25 6.92
C MET A 11 3.05 -1.56 5.77
N ALA A 12 3.36 -0.29 5.48
CA ALA A 12 2.77 0.43 4.35
C ALA A 12 3.11 -0.24 3.01
N LYS A 13 4.38 -0.64 2.82
CA LYS A 13 4.80 -1.40 1.65
C LYS A 13 4.05 -2.73 1.51
N PHE A 14 3.86 -3.45 2.62
CA PHE A 14 3.13 -4.71 2.65
C PHE A 14 1.66 -4.52 2.26
N ILE A 15 0.96 -3.55 2.86
CA ILE A 15 -0.45 -3.25 2.55
C ILE A 15 -0.62 -2.88 1.07
N ARG A 16 0.26 -2.04 0.53
CA ARG A 16 0.29 -1.68 -0.89
C ARG A 16 0.43 -2.89 -1.82
N SER A 17 1.32 -3.84 -1.48
CA SER A 17 1.44 -5.10 -2.22
C SER A 17 0.22 -6.02 -2.06
N GLN A 18 -0.38 -6.09 -0.87
CA GLN A 18 -1.53 -6.96 -0.62
C GLN A 18 -2.80 -6.45 -1.27
N THR A 19 -3.01 -5.13 -1.34
CA THR A 19 -4.16 -4.53 -2.02
C THR A 19 -4.13 -4.78 -3.53
N LEU A 20 -2.95 -4.75 -4.16
CA LEU A 20 -2.80 -5.12 -5.56
C LEU A 20 -3.11 -6.61 -5.79
N LEU A 21 -2.55 -7.50 -4.95
CA LEU A 21 -2.83 -8.93 -5.04
C LEU A 21 -4.32 -9.23 -4.82
N LEU A 22 -4.96 -8.54 -3.88
CA LEU A 22 -6.39 -8.69 -3.62
C LEU A 22 -7.20 -8.25 -4.85
N LEU A 23 -6.87 -7.11 -5.46
CA LEU A 23 -7.53 -6.62 -6.68
C LEU A 23 -7.49 -7.68 -7.79
N GLU A 24 -6.32 -8.26 -8.07
CA GLU A 24 -6.17 -9.33 -9.07
C GLU A 24 -7.10 -10.53 -8.78
N ARG A 25 -7.27 -10.91 -7.50
CA ARG A 25 -8.17 -12.00 -7.12
C ARG A 25 -9.64 -11.63 -7.26
N LEU A 26 -10.01 -10.39 -6.96
CA LEU A 26 -11.39 -9.92 -7.09
C LEU A 26 -11.81 -9.84 -8.56
N GLU A 27 -10.91 -9.37 -9.43
CA GLU A 27 -11.11 -9.36 -10.88
C GLU A 27 -11.27 -10.79 -11.43
N GLN A 28 -10.48 -11.76 -10.98
CA GLN A 28 -10.61 -13.18 -11.37
C GLN A 28 -11.93 -13.83 -10.94
N MET A 29 -12.61 -13.25 -9.95
CA MET A 29 -13.89 -13.75 -9.42
C MET A 29 -15.10 -12.98 -9.97
N ASP A 30 -14.91 -12.07 -10.92
CA ASP A 30 -15.94 -11.18 -11.47
C ASP A 30 -16.69 -10.38 -10.38
N LEU A 31 -15.98 -9.97 -9.32
CA LEU A 31 -16.54 -9.19 -8.21
C LEU A 31 -16.33 -7.68 -8.42
N ASP A 32 -16.95 -7.12 -9.46
CA ASP A 32 -16.69 -5.76 -9.97
C ASP A 32 -16.79 -4.65 -8.91
N GLU A 33 -17.84 -4.65 -8.08
CA GLU A 33 -18.01 -3.64 -7.03
C GLU A 33 -16.88 -3.70 -5.98
N ALA A 34 -16.48 -4.92 -5.61
CA ALA A 34 -15.39 -5.15 -4.67
C ALA A 34 -14.04 -4.79 -5.29
N ALA A 35 -13.83 -5.10 -6.57
CA ALA A 35 -12.64 -4.73 -7.33
C ALA A 35 -12.49 -3.20 -7.39
N GLY A 36 -13.56 -2.46 -7.72
CA GLY A 36 -13.54 -0.99 -7.70
C GLY A 36 -13.25 -0.40 -6.31
N CYS A 37 -13.78 -1.02 -5.24
CA CYS A 37 -13.42 -0.62 -3.88
C CYS A 37 -11.93 -0.91 -3.56
N CYS A 38 -11.40 -2.04 -4.05
CA CYS A 38 -10.02 -2.45 -3.84
C CYS A 38 -9.02 -1.60 -4.64
N GLU A 39 -9.40 -1.12 -5.82
CA GLU A 39 -8.62 -0.15 -6.60
C GLU A 39 -8.44 1.16 -5.83
N HIS A 40 -9.53 1.72 -5.28
CA HIS A 40 -9.43 2.92 -4.42
C HIS A 40 -8.57 2.68 -3.18
N LEU A 41 -8.70 1.49 -2.56
CA LEU A 41 -7.87 1.11 -1.41
C LEU A 41 -6.38 1.00 -1.80
N HIS A 42 -6.08 0.50 -2.99
CA HIS A 42 -4.72 0.41 -3.51
C HIS A 42 -4.11 1.81 -3.73
N ASP A 43 -4.86 2.74 -4.33
CA ASP A 43 -4.43 4.14 -4.50
C ASP A 43 -4.09 4.81 -3.16
N GLN A 44 -4.93 4.59 -2.14
CA GLN A 44 -4.69 5.09 -0.79
C GLN A 44 -3.43 4.48 -0.17
N ALA A 45 -3.21 3.17 -0.36
CA ALA A 45 -2.02 2.47 0.14
C ALA A 45 -0.73 2.94 -0.55
N GLU A 46 -0.78 3.21 -1.87
CA GLU A 46 0.34 3.78 -2.62
C GLU A 46 0.67 5.20 -2.14
N ALA A 47 -0.34 6.06 -1.98
CA ALA A 47 -0.18 7.42 -1.47
C ALA A 47 0.42 7.44 -0.05
N LEU A 48 -0.06 6.56 0.84
CA LEU A 48 0.48 6.43 2.20
C LEU A 48 1.94 5.97 2.19
N TYR A 49 2.26 4.95 1.38
CA TYR A 49 3.63 4.47 1.24
C TYR A 49 4.56 5.57 0.71
N ALA A 50 4.17 6.29 -0.33
CA ALA A 50 4.94 7.39 -0.90
C ALA A 50 5.17 8.51 0.13
N MET A 51 4.14 8.90 0.88
CA MET A 51 4.23 9.90 1.94
C MET A 51 5.20 9.49 3.05
N LEU A 52 5.09 8.25 3.54
CA LEU A 52 6.00 7.72 4.56
C LEU A 52 7.43 7.60 4.02
N ASN A 53 7.59 7.16 2.78
CA ASN A 53 8.91 7.04 2.15
C ASN A 53 9.58 8.40 1.96
N ALA A 54 8.84 9.45 1.63
CA ALA A 54 9.38 10.81 1.58
C ALA A 54 9.79 11.31 2.98
N GLN A 55 8.90 11.19 3.97
CA GLN A 55 9.17 11.69 5.33
C GLN A 55 10.29 10.93 6.06
N ILE A 56 10.41 9.63 5.82
CA ILE A 56 11.34 8.75 6.54
C ILE A 56 12.60 8.49 5.70
N GLY A 57 12.47 8.33 4.38
CA GLY A 57 13.58 8.04 3.48
C GLY A 57 14.52 9.23 3.27
N GLU A 58 14.02 10.47 3.31
CA GLU A 58 14.88 11.67 3.26
C GLU A 58 15.74 11.84 4.53
N LYS A 59 15.37 11.26 5.67
CA LYS A 59 16.19 11.34 6.90
C LYS A 59 17.48 10.51 6.82
N ASP A 60 17.61 9.64 5.83
CA ASP A 60 18.76 8.74 5.64
C ASP A 60 19.58 9.04 4.37
N ALA A 61 19.24 10.12 3.64
CA ALA A 61 19.98 10.63 2.47
C ALA A 61 20.87 11.82 2.85
#